data_AF-A0A6A7G336-F1
#
_entry.id   AF-A0A6A7G336-F1
#
_cell.length_a   1.000
_cell.length_b   1.000
_cell.length_c   1.000
_cell.angle_alpha   90.00
_cell.angle_beta   90.00
_cell.angle_gamma   90.00
#
_symmetry.space_group_name_H-M   'P 1'
#
loop_
_entity.id
_entity.type
_entity.pdbx_description
1 polymer ?
#
loop_
_entity_poly.entity_id
_entity_poly.type
_entity_poly.pdbx_seq_one_letter_code
_entity_poly.pdbx_strand_id
1 'polypeptide(L)'
;DLQCTGTDHCTFNASQKALGKDDFTKIPNGVNGVEDRMSIIWENGVTQGKMDPCRFVAVTSTNAAKIFNIYPKKGRIAVGSDADIVVWNPHATRVISAKTHHQAVDFNIFEGMEVHGIAHYVLSRGRVVVEEGEVRAVSGSGEFVANPPYSPAVYARTPARDAARAWKKVERAPYTGPVIDLSSSSTSNGATTAAGEERCVARRSAGQQQQQQEITYSRGSSTIENSPKRPSVKVNQPPGGNTVGSFW
;
A
#
# COMPACT_ATOMS: atom_id res chain seq x y z
N ASP A 1 -10.26 7.72 11.21
CA ASP A 1 -10.37 6.35 11.77
C ASP A 1 -9.75 5.31 10.86
N LEU A 2 -9.16 4.29 11.48
CA LEU A 2 -8.53 3.13 10.82
C LEU A 2 -9.45 1.91 10.90
N GLN A 3 -9.49 1.07 9.85
CA GLN A 3 -10.49 0.00 9.70
C GLN A 3 -9.90 -1.42 9.76
N CYS A 4 -8.66 -1.63 9.35
CA CYS A 4 -8.04 -2.95 9.29
C CYS A 4 -6.58 -2.88 9.73
N THR A 5 -6.05 -4.05 10.09
CA THR A 5 -4.65 -4.22 10.48
C THR A 5 -3.97 -5.24 9.58
N GLY A 6 -2.83 -4.86 9.04
CA GLY A 6 -1.85 -5.75 8.42
C GLY A 6 -0.54 -5.64 9.18
N THR A 7 0.43 -6.49 8.84
CA THR A 7 1.75 -6.51 9.50
C THR A 7 2.86 -5.96 8.64
N ASP A 8 2.64 -5.86 7.33
CA ASP A 8 3.70 -5.59 6.36
C ASP A 8 4.92 -6.53 6.58
N HIS A 9 4.63 -7.80 6.87
CA HIS A 9 5.65 -8.78 7.24
C HIS A 9 6.63 -8.99 6.08
N CYS A 10 7.83 -8.46 6.25
CA CYS A 10 8.91 -8.49 5.28
C CYS A 10 10.22 -8.56 6.07
N THR A 11 10.71 -9.77 6.29
CA THR A 11 11.78 -10.00 7.26
C THR A 11 13.15 -10.12 6.62
N PHE A 12 14.14 -9.55 7.32
CA PHE A 12 15.55 -9.67 7.00
C PHE A 12 16.30 -9.92 8.30
N ASN A 13 17.21 -10.89 8.31
CA ASN A 13 18.05 -11.19 9.47
C ASN A 13 18.97 -10.00 9.77
N ALA A 14 19.51 -9.95 10.99
CA ALA A 14 20.43 -8.89 11.42
C ALA A 14 21.63 -8.74 10.46
N SER A 15 22.15 -9.87 9.95
CA SER A 15 23.24 -9.88 8.96
C SER A 15 22.86 -9.23 7.63
N GLN A 16 21.61 -9.40 7.18
CA GLN A 16 21.09 -8.75 5.96
C GLN A 16 20.82 -7.26 6.20
N LYS A 17 20.32 -6.89 7.39
CA LYS A 17 20.14 -5.50 7.80
C LYS A 17 21.48 -4.74 7.84
N ALA A 18 22.56 -5.42 8.21
CA ALA A 18 23.91 -4.85 8.28
C ALA A 18 24.49 -4.40 6.91
N LEU A 19 23.83 -4.71 5.78
CA LEU A 19 24.18 -4.14 4.47
C LEU A 19 24.20 -2.60 4.48
N GLY A 20 23.35 -1.98 5.30
CA GLY A 20 23.31 -0.52 5.47
C GLY A 20 23.95 -0.02 6.76
N LYS A 21 24.90 -0.77 7.36
CA LYS A 21 25.56 -0.36 8.62
C LYS A 21 26.21 1.04 8.54
N ASP A 22 26.72 1.41 7.37
CA ASP A 22 27.41 2.69 7.12
C ASP A 22 26.52 3.68 6.33
N ASP A 23 25.36 3.24 5.84
CA ASP A 23 24.44 4.01 5.00
C ASP A 23 23.02 3.47 5.16
N PHE A 24 22.18 4.21 5.88
CA PHE A 24 20.83 3.78 6.22
C PHE A 24 19.95 3.55 4.97
N THR A 25 20.26 4.19 3.84
CA THR A 25 19.50 4.02 2.59
C THR A 25 19.64 2.63 1.99
N LYS A 26 20.66 1.86 2.41
CA LYS A 26 20.95 0.49 1.98
C LYS A 26 20.42 -0.58 2.93
N ILE A 27 19.82 -0.20 4.06
CA ILE A 27 19.19 -1.16 4.96
C ILE A 27 17.94 -1.70 4.25
N PRO A 28 17.80 -3.02 4.02
CA PRO A 28 16.59 -3.56 3.44
C PRO A 28 15.40 -3.29 4.37
N ASN A 29 14.36 -2.62 3.87
CA ASN A 29 13.22 -2.18 4.68
C ASN A 29 12.24 -3.32 4.94
N GLY A 30 11.80 -3.47 6.20
CA GLY A 30 10.82 -4.47 6.60
C GLY A 30 11.04 -5.00 8.02
N VAL A 31 9.98 -5.49 8.65
CA VAL A 31 9.99 -6.02 10.02
C VAL A 31 9.14 -7.29 10.15
N ASN A 32 9.24 -7.93 11.30
CA ASN A 32 8.47 -9.12 11.66
C ASN A 32 7.08 -8.73 12.22
N GLY A 33 6.18 -9.71 12.38
CA GLY A 33 4.89 -9.45 13.04
C GLY A 33 3.71 -10.30 12.61
N VAL A 34 3.83 -11.15 11.58
CA VAL A 34 2.72 -12.00 11.09
C VAL A 34 2.13 -12.89 12.19
N GLU A 35 3.00 -13.45 13.03
CA GLU A 35 2.63 -14.31 14.16
C GLU A 35 2.08 -13.50 15.34
N ASP A 36 2.73 -12.39 15.67
CA ASP A 36 2.46 -11.65 16.91
C ASP A 36 1.27 -10.67 16.80
N ARG A 37 0.82 -10.34 15.58
CA ARG A 37 -0.24 -9.34 15.31
C ARG A 37 -1.45 -9.49 16.23
N MET A 38 -1.97 -10.71 16.35
CA MET A 38 -3.23 -10.95 17.07
C MET A 38 -3.08 -10.67 18.56
N SER A 39 -2.03 -11.21 19.21
CA SER A 39 -1.80 -11.01 20.64
C SER A 39 -1.43 -9.57 20.97
N ILE A 40 -0.66 -8.89 20.10
CA ILE A 40 -0.31 -7.47 20.32
C ILE A 40 -1.53 -6.56 20.25
N ILE A 41 -2.43 -6.78 19.28
CA ILE A 41 -3.67 -6.00 19.17
C ILE A 41 -4.60 -6.34 20.33
N TRP A 42 -4.65 -7.61 20.75
CA TRP A 42 -5.43 -8.02 21.91
C TRP A 42 -4.96 -7.32 23.18
N GLU A 43 -3.67 -7.40 23.49
CA GLU A 43 -3.05 -6.77 24.65
C GLU A 43 -3.28 -5.24 24.63
N ASN A 44 -2.86 -4.57 23.56
CA ASN A 44 -2.85 -3.11 23.52
C ASN A 44 -4.21 -2.48 23.19
N GLY A 45 -5.18 -3.29 22.76
CA GLY A 45 -6.50 -2.87 22.33
C GLY A 45 -7.60 -3.34 23.28
N VAL A 46 -7.71 -4.65 23.47
CA VAL A 46 -8.80 -5.27 24.24
C VAL A 46 -8.48 -5.28 25.73
N THR A 47 -7.33 -5.81 26.14
CA THR A 47 -6.93 -5.86 27.56
C THR A 47 -6.87 -4.47 28.18
N GLN A 48 -6.34 -3.49 27.44
CA GLN A 48 -6.27 -2.09 27.86
C GLN A 48 -7.61 -1.32 27.74
N GLY A 49 -8.71 -1.97 27.33
CA GLY A 49 -10.03 -1.35 27.28
C GLY A 49 -10.25 -0.30 26.18
N LYS A 50 -9.38 -0.24 25.16
CA LYS A 50 -9.52 0.70 24.02
C LYS A 50 -10.55 0.22 23.00
N MET A 51 -10.80 -1.09 22.93
CA MET A 51 -11.81 -1.68 22.07
C MET A 51 -12.38 -2.97 22.69
N ASP A 52 -13.61 -3.32 22.33
CA ASP A 52 -14.20 -4.59 22.73
C ASP A 52 -13.71 -5.77 21.82
N PRO A 53 -13.94 -7.03 22.22
CA PRO A 53 -13.58 -8.20 21.42
C PRO A 53 -14.26 -8.26 20.04
N CYS A 54 -15.46 -7.70 19.88
CA CYS A 54 -16.15 -7.66 18.58
C CYS A 54 -15.43 -6.72 17.62
N ARG A 55 -14.93 -5.59 18.11
CA ARG A 55 -14.11 -4.64 17.34
C ARG A 55 -12.75 -5.24 17.01
N PHE A 56 -12.15 -6.01 17.92
CA PHE A 56 -10.94 -6.80 17.63
C PHE A 56 -11.15 -7.74 16.45
N VAL A 57 -12.24 -8.52 16.44
CA VAL A 57 -12.59 -9.39 15.30
C VAL A 57 -12.76 -8.57 14.02
N ALA A 58 -13.43 -7.40 14.12
CA ALA A 58 -13.66 -6.54 12.97
C ALA A 58 -12.36 -6.05 12.32
N VAL A 59 -11.40 -5.55 13.10
CA VAL A 59 -10.14 -4.97 12.59
C VAL A 59 -9.09 -6.01 12.21
N THR A 60 -9.21 -7.24 12.71
CA THR A 60 -8.27 -8.33 12.42
C THR A 60 -8.71 -9.25 11.29
N SER A 61 -10.03 -9.33 11.01
CA SER A 61 -10.58 -10.25 10.00
C SER A 61 -11.76 -9.69 9.20
N THR A 62 -12.88 -9.32 9.84
CA THR A 62 -14.15 -9.03 9.14
C THR A 62 -14.04 -7.87 8.16
N ASN A 63 -13.38 -6.78 8.55
CA ASN A 63 -13.26 -5.61 7.67
C ASN A 63 -12.37 -5.91 6.47
N ALA A 64 -11.29 -6.68 6.65
CA ALA A 64 -10.46 -7.13 5.54
C ALA A 64 -11.28 -8.01 4.57
N ALA A 65 -12.05 -8.98 5.09
CA ALA A 65 -12.90 -9.82 4.26
C ALA A 65 -13.94 -9.02 3.47
N LYS A 66 -14.54 -7.98 4.08
CA LYS A 66 -15.45 -7.06 3.39
C LYS A 66 -14.74 -6.25 2.31
N ILE A 67 -13.58 -5.66 2.60
CA ILE A 67 -12.80 -4.85 1.65
C ILE A 67 -12.35 -5.70 0.45
N PHE A 68 -11.83 -6.90 0.70
CA PHE A 68 -11.37 -7.84 -0.33
C PHE A 68 -12.50 -8.67 -0.97
N ASN A 69 -13.76 -8.37 -0.66
CA ASN A 69 -14.94 -8.97 -1.28
C ASN A 69 -15.09 -10.49 -1.08
N ILE A 70 -14.71 -10.99 0.08
CA ILE A 70 -14.78 -12.42 0.45
C ILE A 70 -15.57 -12.65 1.74
N TYR A 71 -16.36 -11.66 2.18
CA TYR A 71 -17.31 -11.79 3.29
C TYR A 71 -18.67 -12.28 2.76
N PRO A 72 -19.37 -13.22 3.42
CA PRO A 72 -19.05 -13.85 4.71
C PRO A 72 -18.20 -15.13 4.61
N LYS A 73 -17.74 -15.52 3.40
CA LYS A 73 -16.90 -16.72 3.23
C LYS A 73 -15.72 -16.74 4.21
N LYS A 74 -15.11 -15.59 4.49
CA LYS A 74 -14.12 -15.40 5.57
C LYS A 74 -14.53 -14.28 6.53
N GLY A 75 -13.93 -14.30 7.73
CA GLY A 75 -14.08 -13.23 8.71
C GLY A 75 -15.42 -13.22 9.44
N ARG A 76 -16.15 -14.35 9.45
CA ARG A 76 -17.38 -14.57 10.22
C ARG A 76 -17.50 -16.05 10.62
N ILE A 77 -17.94 -16.29 11.85
CA ILE A 77 -18.41 -17.62 12.27
C ILE A 77 -19.91 -17.70 11.95
N ALA A 78 -20.25 -18.39 10.87
CA ALA A 78 -21.62 -18.63 10.43
C ALA A 78 -21.67 -19.86 9.51
N VAL A 79 -22.83 -20.53 9.46
CA VAL A 79 -23.07 -21.63 8.51
C VAL A 79 -22.78 -21.17 7.09
N GLY A 80 -22.01 -21.98 6.34
CA GLY A 80 -21.56 -21.67 4.98
C GLY A 80 -20.28 -20.83 4.87
N SER A 81 -19.71 -20.38 5.98
CA SER A 81 -18.37 -19.72 5.99
C SER A 81 -17.27 -20.78 6.02
N ASP A 82 -16.08 -20.43 5.52
CA ASP A 82 -14.90 -21.30 5.62
C ASP A 82 -14.57 -21.54 7.10
N ALA A 83 -14.20 -22.78 7.44
CA ALA A 83 -13.78 -23.16 8.79
C ALA A 83 -12.33 -22.71 9.09
N ASP A 84 -12.09 -21.41 8.97
CA ASP A 84 -10.88 -20.71 9.39
C ASP A 84 -11.14 -20.09 10.76
N ILE A 85 -10.84 -20.84 11.82
CA ILE A 85 -11.33 -20.58 13.18
C ILE A 85 -10.14 -20.58 14.14
N VAL A 86 -10.13 -19.63 15.09
CA VAL A 86 -9.16 -19.60 16.18
C VAL A 86 -9.90 -19.79 17.49
N VAL A 87 -9.48 -20.79 18.28
CA VAL A 87 -9.88 -20.92 19.68
C VAL A 87 -8.92 -20.07 20.49
N TRP A 88 -9.43 -18.92 20.91
CA TRP A 88 -8.65 -17.86 21.56
C TRP A 88 -8.84 -17.90 23.08
N ASN A 89 -7.75 -18.03 23.83
CA ASN A 89 -7.76 -17.89 25.28
C ASN A 89 -7.42 -16.45 25.66
N PRO A 90 -8.38 -15.65 26.13
CA PRO A 90 -8.16 -14.23 26.44
C PRO A 90 -7.34 -14.00 27.71
N HIS A 91 -7.20 -15.01 28.57
CA HIS A 91 -6.53 -14.93 29.87
C HIS A 91 -5.15 -15.56 29.88
N ALA A 92 -4.83 -16.43 28.91
CA ALA A 92 -3.48 -16.94 28.75
C ALA A 92 -2.52 -15.80 28.39
N THR A 93 -1.29 -15.92 28.90
CA THR A 93 -0.21 -14.97 28.63
C THR A 93 0.99 -15.68 28.04
N ARG A 94 1.81 -14.92 27.30
CA ARG A 94 3.17 -15.32 26.92
C ARG A 94 4.07 -14.10 26.83
N VAL A 95 5.37 -14.31 26.94
CA VAL A 95 6.37 -13.30 26.60
C VAL A 95 6.81 -13.52 25.16
N ILE A 96 6.73 -12.48 24.33
CA ILE A 96 7.20 -12.54 22.95
C ILE A 96 8.74 -12.64 22.95
N SER A 97 9.28 -13.65 22.27
CA SER A 97 10.71 -13.79 22.09
C SER A 97 11.07 -14.41 20.74
N ALA A 98 12.16 -13.94 20.12
CA ALA A 98 12.76 -14.57 18.95
C ALA A 98 13.23 -16.01 19.22
N LYS A 99 13.41 -16.40 20.49
CA LYS A 99 13.78 -17.78 20.85
C LYS A 99 12.61 -18.77 20.74
N THR A 100 11.38 -18.28 20.80
CA THR A 100 10.17 -19.11 20.88
C THR A 100 9.19 -18.89 19.73
N HIS A 101 9.40 -17.86 18.91
CA HIS A 101 8.56 -17.59 17.75
C HIS A 101 8.79 -18.62 16.62
N HIS A 102 7.87 -18.67 15.67
CA HIS A 102 7.92 -19.58 14.51
C HIS A 102 8.46 -18.91 13.24
N GLN A 103 8.85 -17.63 13.34
CA GLN A 103 9.37 -16.86 12.21
C GLN A 103 10.84 -17.23 11.94
N ALA A 104 11.27 -17.14 10.68
CA ALA A 104 12.66 -17.47 10.30
C ALA A 104 13.68 -16.37 10.65
N VAL A 105 13.22 -15.19 11.11
CA VAL A 105 14.07 -14.05 11.42
C VAL A 105 14.71 -14.17 12.79
N ASP A 106 15.96 -13.73 12.94
CA ASP A 106 16.78 -13.90 14.15
C ASP A 106 16.51 -12.89 15.28
N PHE A 107 15.52 -12.01 15.13
CA PHE A 107 15.08 -11.05 16.14
C PHE A 107 13.56 -10.82 16.09
N ASN A 108 13.02 -10.20 17.14
CA ASN A 108 11.64 -9.76 17.18
C ASN A 108 11.57 -8.29 17.63
N ILE A 109 10.86 -7.43 16.89
CA ILE A 109 10.69 -6.02 17.28
C ILE A 109 9.85 -5.83 18.54
N PHE A 110 9.15 -6.89 18.99
CA PHE A 110 8.34 -6.93 20.21
C PHE A 110 8.99 -7.77 21.31
N GLU A 111 10.30 -8.00 21.25
CA GLU A 111 11.04 -8.82 22.22
C GLU A 111 10.76 -8.38 23.68
N GLY A 112 10.46 -9.36 24.53
CA GLY A 112 10.22 -9.14 25.96
C GLY A 112 8.84 -8.61 26.30
N MET A 113 7.97 -8.34 25.33
CA MET A 113 6.60 -7.90 25.59
C MET A 113 5.75 -9.06 26.12
N GLU A 114 5.19 -8.90 27.31
CA GLU A 114 4.15 -9.79 27.84
C GLU A 114 2.81 -9.44 27.19
N VAL A 115 2.10 -10.46 26.67
CA VAL A 115 0.82 -10.27 25.98
C VAL A 115 -0.21 -11.26 26.49
N HIS A 116 -1.44 -10.78 26.69
CA HIS A 116 -2.63 -11.62 26.85
C HIS A 116 -3.21 -12.02 25.50
N GLY A 117 -4.03 -13.07 25.50
CA GLY A 117 -4.71 -13.52 24.30
C GLY A 117 -3.83 -14.41 23.46
N ILE A 118 -4.02 -15.72 23.63
CA ILE A 118 -3.21 -16.76 22.96
C ILE A 118 -4.13 -17.68 22.15
N ALA A 119 -3.71 -18.02 20.94
CA ALA A 119 -4.37 -19.02 20.12
C ALA A 119 -4.01 -20.42 20.63
N HIS A 120 -4.95 -21.12 21.25
CA HIS A 120 -4.75 -22.52 21.66
C HIS A 120 -4.91 -23.47 20.47
N TYR A 121 -5.92 -23.22 19.65
CA TYR A 121 -6.16 -23.98 18.43
C TYR A 121 -6.36 -23.04 17.26
N VAL A 122 -5.75 -23.38 16.13
CA VAL A 122 -6.00 -22.72 14.85
C VAL A 122 -6.47 -23.77 13.88
N LEU A 123 -7.65 -23.54 13.31
CA LEU A 123 -8.22 -24.34 12.25
C LEU A 123 -8.09 -23.57 10.95
N SER A 124 -7.63 -24.26 9.92
CA SER A 124 -7.60 -23.76 8.54
C SER A 124 -8.35 -24.76 7.68
N ARG A 125 -9.42 -24.30 7.01
CA ARG A 125 -10.30 -25.16 6.20
C ARG A 125 -10.82 -26.39 6.96
N GLY A 126 -11.12 -26.22 8.25
CA GLY A 126 -11.64 -27.26 9.13
C GLY A 126 -10.60 -28.27 9.64
N ARG A 127 -9.31 -28.08 9.36
CA ARG A 127 -8.21 -28.91 9.88
C ARG A 127 -7.46 -28.16 10.97
N VAL A 128 -7.16 -28.83 12.08
CA VAL A 128 -6.31 -28.27 13.14
C VAL A 128 -4.89 -28.17 12.62
N VAL A 129 -4.37 -26.94 12.51
CA VAL A 129 -3.02 -26.64 12.02
C VAL A 129 -2.10 -26.10 13.11
N VAL A 130 -2.65 -25.65 14.23
CA VAL A 130 -1.92 -25.33 15.45
C VAL A 130 -2.69 -25.91 16.62
N GLU A 131 -1.99 -26.59 17.52
CA GLU A 131 -2.52 -27.16 18.76
C GLU A 131 -1.52 -26.88 19.90
N GLU A 132 -1.95 -26.10 20.90
CA GLU A 132 -1.17 -25.79 22.11
C GLU A 132 0.26 -25.27 21.85
N GLY A 133 0.41 -24.46 20.79
CA GLY A 133 1.69 -23.89 20.37
C GLY A 133 2.45 -24.72 19.33
N GLU A 134 2.05 -25.97 19.10
CA GLU A 134 2.69 -26.84 18.12
C GLU A 134 2.08 -26.66 16.73
N VAL A 135 2.91 -26.32 15.74
CA VAL A 135 2.49 -26.15 14.34
C VAL A 135 2.46 -27.51 13.63
N ARG A 136 1.29 -27.89 13.11
CA ARG A 136 1.03 -29.15 12.37
C ARG A 136 0.60 -28.92 10.93
N ALA A 137 0.83 -27.72 10.41
CA ALA A 137 0.47 -27.37 9.04
C ALA A 137 1.31 -28.15 8.01
N VAL A 138 0.66 -28.61 6.93
CA VAL A 138 1.34 -29.26 5.80
C VAL A 138 1.55 -28.25 4.68
N SER A 139 2.78 -28.16 4.17
CA SER A 139 3.12 -27.32 3.01
C SER A 139 2.21 -27.62 1.82
N GLY A 140 1.66 -26.59 1.20
CA GLY A 140 0.74 -26.72 0.07
C GLY A 140 -0.74 -26.95 0.44
N SER A 141 -1.08 -27.05 1.73
CA SER A 141 -2.49 -27.18 2.17
C SER A 141 -3.33 -25.91 2.01
N GLY A 142 -2.69 -24.75 1.83
CA GLY A 142 -3.35 -23.48 1.54
C GLY A 142 -3.81 -23.39 0.09
N GLU A 143 -4.88 -22.62 -0.15
CA GLU A 143 -5.44 -22.40 -1.48
C GLU A 143 -5.55 -20.91 -1.78
N PHE A 144 -5.40 -20.55 -3.06
CA PHE A 144 -5.68 -19.20 -3.53
C PHE A 144 -7.17 -18.88 -3.40
N VAL A 145 -7.48 -17.69 -2.91
CA VAL A 145 -8.84 -17.18 -2.79
C VAL A 145 -8.99 -16.02 -3.77
N ALA A 146 -9.79 -16.24 -4.82
CA ALA A 146 -10.09 -15.20 -5.78
C ALA A 146 -10.98 -14.11 -5.15
N ASN A 147 -10.60 -12.85 -5.35
CA ASN A 147 -11.35 -11.69 -4.88
C ASN A 147 -12.17 -11.12 -6.03
N PRO A 148 -13.51 -11.18 -6.00
CA PRO A 148 -14.33 -10.57 -7.04
C PRO A 148 -14.19 -9.04 -7.02
N PRO A 149 -14.23 -8.37 -8.18
CA PRO A 149 -14.16 -6.91 -8.24
C PRO A 149 -15.42 -6.28 -7.63
N TYR A 150 -15.38 -4.94 -7.45
CA TYR A 150 -16.53 -4.13 -7.00
C TYR A 150 -17.13 -4.56 -5.65
N SER A 151 -16.28 -4.74 -4.63
CA SER A 151 -16.76 -4.98 -3.25
C SER A 151 -17.86 -3.98 -2.86
N PRO A 152 -19.06 -4.44 -2.46
CA PRO A 152 -20.11 -3.55 -1.98
C PRO A 152 -19.66 -2.68 -0.81
N ALA A 153 -18.79 -3.20 0.08
CA ALA A 153 -18.28 -2.45 1.22
C ALA A 153 -17.44 -1.22 0.81
N VAL A 154 -16.83 -1.26 -0.37
CA VAL A 154 -16.01 -0.18 -0.91
C VAL A 154 -16.80 0.68 -1.92
N TYR A 155 -17.52 0.02 -2.83
CA TYR A 155 -18.09 0.64 -4.03
C TYR A 155 -19.59 0.97 -3.95
N ALA A 156 -20.34 0.52 -2.94
CA ALA A 156 -21.80 0.77 -2.89
C ALA A 156 -22.17 2.26 -2.93
N ARG A 157 -21.30 3.13 -2.41
CA ARG A 157 -21.50 4.59 -2.40
C ARG A 157 -21.05 5.28 -3.68
N THR A 158 -20.24 4.61 -4.50
CA THR A 158 -19.59 5.20 -5.68
C THR A 158 -20.61 5.67 -6.72
N PRO A 159 -21.61 4.88 -7.15
CA PRO A 159 -22.58 5.33 -8.15
C PRO A 159 -23.34 6.59 -7.73
N ALA A 160 -23.85 6.63 -6.50
CA ALA A 160 -24.57 7.79 -5.98
C ALA A 160 -23.67 9.02 -5.86
N ARG A 161 -22.43 8.84 -5.38
CA ARG A 161 -21.43 9.92 -5.29
C ARG A 161 -21.06 10.47 -6.66
N ASP A 162 -20.84 9.59 -7.64
CA ASP A 162 -20.39 9.98 -8.97
C ASP A 162 -21.53 10.68 -9.73
N ALA A 163 -22.77 10.22 -9.57
CA ALA A 163 -23.96 10.93 -10.05
C ALA A 163 -24.10 12.33 -9.41
N ALA A 164 -23.89 12.45 -8.10
CA ALA A 164 -23.93 13.74 -7.41
C ALA A 164 -22.80 14.70 -7.82
N ARG A 165 -21.65 14.16 -8.22
CA ARG A 165 -20.48 14.91 -8.72
C ARG A 165 -20.47 15.11 -10.23
N ALA A 166 -21.53 14.69 -10.93
CA ALA A 166 -21.64 14.90 -12.37
C ALA A 166 -21.54 16.40 -12.66
N TRP A 167 -20.52 16.78 -13.43
CA TRP A 167 -20.30 18.15 -13.85
C TRP A 167 -21.50 18.60 -14.68
N LYS A 168 -22.09 19.72 -14.29
CA LYS A 168 -23.18 20.34 -15.04
C LYS A 168 -22.57 21.42 -15.91
N LYS A 169 -22.76 21.31 -17.22
CA LYS A 169 -22.39 22.37 -18.15
C LYS A 169 -23.17 23.63 -17.76
N VAL A 170 -22.48 24.77 -17.71
CA VAL A 170 -23.16 26.06 -17.56
C VAL A 170 -23.74 26.43 -18.91
N GLU A 171 -25.06 26.48 -18.99
CA GLU A 171 -25.76 26.92 -20.20
C GLU A 171 -25.46 28.39 -20.48
N ARG A 172 -24.91 28.66 -21.66
CA ARG A 172 -24.61 30.01 -22.15
C ARG A 172 -24.95 30.06 -23.63
N ALA A 173 -25.45 31.21 -24.08
CA ALA A 173 -25.56 31.47 -25.51
C ALA A 173 -24.17 31.32 -26.17
N PRO A 174 -24.11 30.85 -27.43
CA PRO A 174 -22.85 30.84 -28.18
C PRO A 174 -22.23 32.25 -28.19
N TYR A 175 -20.90 32.31 -28.04
CA TYR A 175 -20.19 33.58 -28.09
C TYR A 175 -20.28 34.16 -29.51
N THR A 176 -20.87 35.35 -29.65
CA THR A 176 -21.03 36.07 -30.92
C THR A 176 -20.15 37.32 -31.02
N GLY A 177 -19.30 37.57 -30.02
CA GLY A 177 -18.42 38.73 -30.00
C GLY A 177 -17.22 38.60 -30.95
N PRO A 178 -16.46 39.69 -31.16
CA PRO A 178 -15.26 39.67 -32.00
C PRO A 178 -14.13 38.85 -31.37
N VAL A 179 -13.49 37.98 -32.17
CA VAL A 179 -12.29 37.23 -31.78
C VAL A 179 -11.06 37.88 -32.42
N ILE A 180 -10.03 38.17 -31.63
CA ILE A 180 -8.76 38.70 -32.14
C ILE A 180 -8.05 37.63 -32.97
N ASP A 181 -7.65 37.99 -34.19
CA ASP A 181 -6.83 37.13 -35.05
C ASP A 181 -5.34 37.34 -34.76
N LEU A 182 -4.72 36.36 -34.10
CA LEU A 182 -3.29 36.37 -33.75
C LEU A 182 -2.38 35.95 -34.91
N SER A 183 -2.94 35.52 -36.06
CA SER A 183 -2.15 35.08 -37.23
C SER A 183 -1.39 36.20 -37.93
N SER A 184 -1.71 37.47 -37.64
CA SER A 184 -1.10 38.66 -38.23
C SER A 184 0.03 39.29 -37.39
N SER A 185 0.38 38.69 -36.24
CA SER A 185 1.38 39.26 -35.31
C SER A 185 2.84 38.85 -35.57
N SER A 186 3.16 38.38 -36.78
CA SER A 186 4.52 38.42 -37.30
C SER A 186 4.66 39.60 -38.27
N THR A 187 5.39 40.62 -37.81
CA THR A 187 6.01 41.74 -38.56
C THR A 187 5.32 43.10 -38.42
N SER A 188 5.74 43.87 -37.42
CA SER A 188 6.48 45.12 -37.67
C SER A 188 7.01 45.71 -36.36
N ASN A 189 8.33 45.74 -36.25
CA ASN A 189 9.01 46.65 -35.34
C ASN A 189 8.75 48.09 -35.82
N GLY A 190 8.14 48.91 -34.97
CA GLY A 190 7.95 50.33 -35.20
C GLY A 190 7.74 51.02 -33.86
N ALA A 191 8.84 51.51 -33.28
CA ALA A 191 8.87 52.16 -31.98
C ALA A 191 8.09 53.48 -31.98
N THR A 192 7.30 53.75 -30.93
CA THR A 192 7.27 55.06 -30.26
C THR A 192 6.81 54.90 -28.81
N THR A 193 7.56 55.53 -27.91
CA THR A 193 7.46 55.57 -26.45
C THR A 193 6.28 56.42 -25.93
N ALA A 194 5.57 55.93 -24.90
CA ALA A 194 5.08 56.75 -23.78
C ALA A 194 4.73 55.85 -22.57
N ALA A 195 5.10 56.33 -21.38
CA ALA A 195 5.14 55.62 -20.12
C ALA A 195 3.77 55.31 -19.50
N GLY A 196 3.71 54.25 -18.69
CA GLY A 196 2.58 53.89 -17.84
C GLY A 196 2.82 52.54 -17.18
N GLU A 197 3.32 52.55 -15.95
CA GLU A 197 3.49 51.38 -15.10
C GLU A 197 2.14 50.71 -14.78
N GLU A 198 2.04 49.38 -14.90
CA GLU A 198 1.77 48.49 -13.76
C GLU A 198 1.65 47.02 -14.21
N ARG A 199 2.17 46.13 -13.37
CA ARG A 199 2.31 44.68 -13.57
C ARG A 199 0.97 43.97 -13.37
N CYS A 200 0.81 42.84 -14.07
CA CYS A 200 0.39 41.60 -13.41
C CYS A 200 0.89 40.35 -14.15
N VAL A 201 1.69 39.57 -13.45
CA VAL A 201 2.34 38.33 -13.90
C VAL A 201 1.33 37.18 -13.84
N ALA A 202 0.98 36.60 -14.99
CA ALA A 202 0.18 35.39 -15.05
C ALA A 202 1.03 34.17 -14.67
N ARG A 203 0.82 33.61 -13.47
CA ARG A 203 1.28 32.27 -13.09
C ARG A 203 0.64 31.24 -14.03
N ARG A 204 1.42 30.63 -14.93
CA ARG A 204 1.05 29.39 -15.60
C ARG A 204 1.06 28.27 -14.56
N SER A 205 -0.11 27.72 -14.23
CA SER A 205 -0.19 26.46 -13.50
C SER A 205 0.34 25.35 -14.40
N ALA A 206 1.52 24.82 -14.09
CA ALA A 206 2.03 23.61 -14.68
C ALA A 206 1.04 22.48 -14.40
N GLY A 207 0.41 21.95 -15.45
CA GLY A 207 -0.31 20.69 -15.38
C GLY A 207 0.68 19.59 -14.98
N GLN A 208 0.46 18.95 -13.84
CA GLN A 208 1.18 17.74 -13.47
C GLN A 208 0.83 16.65 -14.50
N GLN A 209 1.79 16.32 -15.35
CA GLN A 209 1.76 15.07 -16.09
C GLN A 209 1.89 13.95 -15.06
N GLN A 210 0.81 13.18 -14.89
CA GLN A 210 0.86 11.93 -14.15
C GLN A 210 1.77 10.97 -14.91
N GLN A 211 2.93 10.70 -14.33
CA GLN A 211 3.84 9.66 -14.79
C GLN A 211 3.21 8.30 -14.44
N GLN A 212 2.53 7.69 -15.41
CA GLN A 212 2.16 6.28 -15.32
C GLN A 212 3.46 5.45 -15.36
N GLN A 213 3.82 4.86 -14.23
CA GLN A 213 4.83 3.81 -14.18
C GLN A 213 4.13 2.50 -14.55
N GLU A 214 4.32 2.04 -15.79
CA GLU A 214 4.00 0.67 -16.17
C GLU A 214 4.97 -0.28 -15.47
N ILE A 215 4.46 -1.11 -14.56
CA ILE A 215 5.20 -2.23 -13.96
C ILE A 215 5.01 -3.43 -14.88
N THR A 216 6.00 -3.70 -15.74
CA THR A 216 6.04 -4.94 -16.53
C THR A 216 6.52 -6.10 -15.66
N TYR A 217 5.65 -7.08 -15.40
CA TYR A 217 6.05 -8.36 -14.83
C TYR A 217 6.79 -9.18 -15.89
N SER A 218 8.10 -9.38 -15.72
CA SER A 218 8.88 -10.31 -16.55
C SER A 218 8.57 -11.75 -16.10
N ARG A 219 7.60 -12.38 -16.75
CA ARG A 219 7.46 -13.85 -16.76
C ARG A 219 8.48 -14.41 -17.76
N GLY A 220 9.42 -15.22 -17.27
CA GLY A 220 10.26 -16.04 -18.12
C GLY A 220 9.41 -17.03 -18.91
N SER A 221 9.25 -16.77 -20.20
CA SER A 221 8.82 -17.75 -21.19
C SER A 221 9.69 -17.55 -22.42
N SER A 222 10.45 -18.58 -22.75
CA SER A 222 11.26 -18.67 -23.95
C SER A 222 10.37 -18.77 -25.18
N THR A 223 10.14 -17.66 -25.87
CA THR A 223 9.77 -17.70 -27.29
C THR A 223 10.31 -16.44 -27.97
N ILE A 224 11.16 -16.65 -28.96
CA ILE A 224 11.83 -15.61 -29.75
C ILE A 224 10.79 -15.03 -30.72
N GLU A 225 10.49 -13.73 -30.62
CA GLU A 225 9.85 -12.98 -31.70
C GLU A 225 10.66 -11.72 -32.02
N ASN A 226 11.01 -11.62 -33.29
CA ASN A 226 11.90 -10.65 -33.88
C ASN A 226 11.08 -9.39 -34.25
N SER A 227 11.42 -8.23 -33.69
CA SER A 227 10.81 -6.94 -34.10
C SER A 227 11.78 -5.77 -33.92
N PRO A 228 11.73 -4.74 -34.81
CA PRO A 228 12.84 -3.83 -35.05
C PRO A 228 13.01 -2.78 -33.94
N LYS A 229 14.27 -2.56 -33.52
CA LYS A 229 14.64 -1.57 -32.50
C LYS A 229 14.47 -0.14 -33.03
N ARG A 230 13.75 0.71 -32.28
CA ARG A 230 13.74 2.17 -32.48
C ARG A 230 15.10 2.77 -32.10
N PRO A 231 15.61 3.79 -32.80
CA PRO A 231 16.89 4.41 -32.46
C PRO A 231 16.73 5.27 -31.19
N SER A 232 17.55 4.99 -30.17
CA SER A 232 17.69 5.84 -28.99
C SER A 232 18.90 6.76 -29.16
N VAL A 233 18.68 8.06 -29.02
CA VAL A 233 19.75 9.07 -28.98
C VAL A 233 20.40 9.00 -27.60
N LYS A 234 21.67 8.60 -27.52
CA LYS A 234 22.48 8.71 -26.30
C LYS A 234 23.11 10.10 -26.27
N VAL A 235 22.77 10.90 -25.26
CA VAL A 235 23.49 12.15 -24.95
C VAL A 235 24.54 11.83 -23.89
N ASN A 236 25.80 11.81 -24.29
CA ASN A 236 26.93 11.92 -23.35
C ASN A 236 27.02 13.39 -22.89
N GLN A 237 27.12 13.58 -21.57
CA GLN A 237 27.23 14.86 -20.82
C GLN A 237 28.26 15.87 -21.38
N PRO A 238 28.40 17.11 -20.83
CA PRO A 238 27.47 18.26 -20.64
C PRO A 238 28.19 19.62 -20.98
N PRO A 239 27.71 20.81 -20.58
CA PRO A 239 28.64 21.92 -20.29
C PRO A 239 28.44 22.47 -18.87
N GLY A 240 29.42 22.23 -17.98
CA GLY A 240 29.40 22.78 -16.63
C GLY A 240 30.42 22.15 -15.65
N GLY A 241 31.71 22.43 -15.86
CA GLY A 241 32.71 22.69 -14.81
C GLY A 241 33.07 21.61 -13.78
N ASN A 242 34.25 21.01 -13.93
CA ASN A 242 35.02 20.42 -12.83
C ASN A 242 35.47 21.51 -11.85
N THR A 243 35.24 21.33 -10.55
CA THR A 243 36.04 21.97 -9.50
C THR A 243 36.66 20.91 -8.62
N VAL A 244 37.96 20.75 -8.79
CA VAL A 244 38.88 20.06 -7.89
C VAL A 244 39.17 21.03 -6.74
N GLY A 245 39.02 20.59 -5.51
CA GLY A 245 39.35 21.38 -4.32
C GLY A 245 39.62 20.47 -3.14
N SER A 246 40.88 20.07 -2.99
CA SER A 246 41.41 19.56 -1.72
C SER A 246 41.81 20.74 -0.86
N PHE A 247 41.26 20.93 0.34
CA PHE A 247 41.86 21.72 1.41
C PHE A 247 41.31 21.22 2.76
N TRP A 248 42.21 20.58 3.53
CA TRP A 248 42.20 20.10 4.93
C TRP A 248 41.05 19.24 5.44
#